data_AF-A0A800J959-F1
#
_entry.id   AF-A0A800J959-F1
#
_cell.length_a   1.000
_cell.length_b   1.000
_cell.length_c   1.000
_cell.angle_alpha   90.00
_cell.angle_beta   90.00
_cell.angle_gamma   90.00
#
_symmetry.space_group_name_H-M   'P 1'
#
loop_
_entity.id
_entity.type
_entity.pdbx_description
1 polymer ?
#
loop_
_entity_poly.entity_id
_entity_poly.type
_entity_poly.pdbx_seq_one_letter_code
_entity_poly.pdbx_strand_id
1 'polypeptide(L)'
;MRALRTSLAVALATLAAHPALAQSADSDLSLSVIGATVLYGAMGILLTLAGYFVFDKVVGLNLHHELVEDQNVAIGIMLAGVFIGCSVVVAAVMLS
;
A
#
# COMPACT_ATOMS: atom_id res chain seq x y z
N MET A 1 -28.83 6.29 36.08
CA MET A 1 -27.83 5.21 36.26
C MET A 1 -28.01 3.98 35.34
N ARG A 2 -29.17 3.75 34.70
CA ARG A 2 -29.37 2.58 33.80
C ARG A 2 -28.73 2.72 32.41
N ALA A 3 -28.78 3.92 31.81
CA ALA A 3 -28.19 4.19 30.49
C ALA A 3 -26.66 4.03 30.43
N LEU A 4 -25.97 4.27 31.55
CA LEU A 4 -24.51 4.09 31.64
C LEU A 4 -24.10 2.61 31.62
N ARG A 5 -24.93 1.72 32.19
CA ARG A 5 -24.65 0.28 32.24
C ARG A 5 -24.82 -0.38 30.88
N THR A 6 -25.78 0.08 30.08
CA THR A 6 -26.01 -0.44 28.73
C THR A 6 -24.91 -0.01 27.76
N SER A 7 -24.46 1.24 27.82
CA SER A 7 -23.34 1.70 26.98
C SER A 7 -22.02 1.02 27.34
N LEU A 8 -21.76 0.79 28.64
CA LEU A 8 -20.58 0.04 29.09
C LEU A 8 -20.63 -1.43 28.65
N ALA A 9 -21.79 -2.07 28.72
CA ALA A 9 -21.96 -3.47 28.30
C ALA A 9 -21.77 -3.64 26.78
N VAL A 10 -22.27 -2.70 25.98
CA VAL A 10 -22.05 -2.70 24.52
C VAL A 10 -20.57 -2.49 24.19
N ALA A 11 -19.91 -1.52 24.84
CA ALA A 11 -18.47 -1.28 24.63
C ALA A 11 -17.61 -2.50 24.98
N LEU A 12 -17.93 -3.18 26.09
CA LEU A 12 -17.23 -4.40 26.51
C LEU A 12 -17.50 -5.57 25.55
N ALA A 13 -18.71 -5.69 25.04
CA ALA A 13 -19.06 -6.71 24.04
C ALA A 13 -18.34 -6.48 22.70
N THR A 14 -18.25 -5.23 22.22
CA THR A 14 -17.50 -4.89 21.01
C THR A 14 -15.98 -5.05 21.16
N LEU A 15 -15.47 -4.89 22.38
CA LEU A 15 -14.06 -5.12 22.70
C LEU A 15 -13.74 -6.63 22.77
N ALA A 16 -14.63 -7.43 23.35
CA ALA A 16 -14.47 -8.89 23.42
C ALA A 16 -14.64 -9.57 22.04
N ALA A 17 -15.41 -8.96 21.13
CA ALA A 17 -15.58 -9.43 19.76
C ALA A 17 -14.50 -8.94 18.79
N HIS A 18 -13.47 -8.22 19.26
CA HIS A 18 -12.38 -7.82 18.38
C HIS A 18 -11.57 -9.05 17.93
N PRO A 19 -11.45 -9.30 16.61
CA PRO A 19 -10.69 -10.43 16.07
C PRO A 19 -9.19 -10.38 16.43
N ALA A 20 -8.72 -9.27 17.01
CA ALA A 20 -7.36 -9.07 17.49
C ALA A 20 -6.91 -10.10 18.55
N LEU A 21 -7.82 -10.65 19.36
CA LEU A 21 -7.48 -11.68 20.36
C LEU A 21 -7.66 -13.11 19.84
N ALA A 22 -8.36 -13.28 18.72
CA ALA A 22 -8.59 -14.57 18.06
C ALA A 22 -7.60 -14.83 16.91
N GLN A 23 -6.66 -13.91 16.67
CA GLN A 23 -5.59 -14.12 15.72
C GLN A 23 -4.66 -15.20 16.28
N SER A 24 -4.92 -16.45 15.87
CA SER A 24 -3.98 -17.54 16.07
C SER A 24 -2.64 -17.10 15.49
N ALA A 25 -1.61 -17.14 16.32
CA ALA A 25 -0.23 -17.08 15.87
C ALA A 25 0.09 -18.43 15.20
N ASP A 26 -0.57 -18.70 14.07
CA ASP A 26 -0.21 -19.82 13.20
C ASP A 26 1.18 -19.51 12.66
N SER A 27 2.15 -20.09 13.36
CA SER A 27 3.57 -19.98 13.09
C SER A 27 3.92 -20.90 11.93
N ASP A 28 3.28 -20.70 10.78
CA ASP A 28 3.65 -21.36 9.54
C ASP A 28 4.53 -20.42 8.74
N LEU A 29 5.79 -20.31 9.20
CA LEU A 29 6.91 -19.79 8.42
C LEU A 29 7.29 -20.81 7.32
N SER A 30 6.28 -21.41 6.70
CA SER A 30 6.41 -22.35 5.60
C SER A 30 7.06 -21.63 4.43
N LEU A 31 7.95 -22.34 3.71
CA LEU A 31 8.56 -21.81 2.49
C LEU A 31 7.52 -21.30 1.48
N SER A 32 6.32 -21.87 1.50
CA SER A 32 5.17 -21.41 0.72
C SER A 32 4.73 -19.99 1.07
N VAL A 33 4.68 -19.64 2.36
CA VAL A 33 4.25 -18.30 2.84
C VAL A 33 5.31 -17.26 2.51
N ILE A 34 6.58 -17.60 2.69
CA ILE A 34 7.70 -16.72 2.29
C ILE A 34 7.69 -16.52 0.77
N GLY A 35 7.55 -17.60 0.01
CA GLY A 35 7.49 -17.55 -1.45
C GLY A 35 6.31 -16.70 -1.95
N ALA A 36 5.13 -16.88 -1.36
CA ALA A 36 3.95 -16.07 -1.66
C ALA A 36 4.17 -14.59 -1.33
N THR A 37 4.75 -14.27 -0.16
CA THR A 37 5.02 -12.88 0.25
C THR A 37 6.01 -12.19 -0.69
N VAL A 38 7.09 -12.87 -1.07
CA VAL A 38 8.09 -12.35 -2.01
C VAL A 38 7.48 -12.15 -3.39
N LEU A 39 6.72 -13.13 -3.89
CA LEU A 39 6.06 -13.02 -5.19
C LEU A 39 5.07 -11.86 -5.21
N TYR A 40 4.30 -11.69 -4.12
CA TYR A 40 3.36 -10.60 -3.97
C TYR A 40 4.06 -9.23 -3.97
N GLY A 41 5.10 -9.07 -3.14
CA GLY A 41 5.89 -7.84 -3.12
C GLY A 41 6.54 -7.53 -4.48
N ALA A 42 7.10 -8.54 -5.15
CA ALA A 42 7.68 -8.40 -6.48
C ALA A 42 6.63 -7.97 -7.52
N MET A 43 5.44 -8.56 -7.48
CA MET A 43 4.32 -8.17 -8.34
C MET A 43 3.92 -6.70 -8.12
N GLY A 44 3.83 -6.24 -6.87
CA GLY A 44 3.52 -4.84 -6.58
C GLY A 44 4.58 -3.86 -7.13
N ILE A 45 5.86 -4.21 -7.00
CA ILE A 45 6.98 -3.43 -7.56
C ILE A 45 6.89 -3.40 -9.09
N LEU A 46 6.67 -4.54 -9.73
CA LEU A 46 6.54 -4.64 -11.18
C LEU A 46 5.35 -3.84 -11.71
N LEU A 47 4.20 -3.88 -11.03
CA LEU A 47 3.03 -3.06 -11.40
C LEU A 47 3.32 -1.57 -11.28
N THR A 48 4.03 -1.16 -10.22
CA THR A 48 4.42 0.24 -10.01
C THR A 48 5.36 0.72 -11.12
N LEU A 49 6.35 -0.09 -11.49
CA LEU A 49 7.28 0.16 -12.60
C LEU A 49 6.55 0.22 -13.96
N ALA A 50 5.61 -0.69 -14.20
CA ALA A 50 4.80 -0.68 -15.41
C ALA A 50 3.94 0.59 -15.49
N GLY A 51 3.33 0.99 -14.37
CA GLY A 51 2.59 2.26 -14.27
C GLY A 51 3.46 3.48 -14.59
N TYR A 52 4.68 3.51 -14.05
CA TYR A 52 5.66 4.54 -14.39
C TYR A 52 6.00 4.56 -15.89
N PHE A 53 6.24 3.40 -16.50
CA PHE A 53 6.60 3.32 -17.92
C PHE A 53 5.45 3.77 -18.85
N VAL A 54 4.20 3.47 -18.46
CA VAL A 54 3.02 3.98 -19.15
C VAL A 54 2.93 5.50 -18.99
N PHE A 55 3.14 6.02 -17.79
CA PHE A 55 3.13 7.45 -17.53
C PHE A 55 4.20 8.19 -18.34
N ASP A 56 5.43 7.69 -18.36
CA ASP A 56 6.55 8.24 -19.13
C ASP A 56 6.20 8.36 -20.62
N LYS A 57 5.61 7.31 -21.19
CA LYS A 57 5.12 7.34 -22.58
C LYS A 57 4.00 8.35 -22.84
N VAL A 58 3.09 8.54 -21.88
CA VAL A 58 1.98 9.50 -22.02
C VAL A 58 2.49 10.93 -21.94
N VAL A 59 3.45 11.17 -21.04
CA VAL A 59 3.99 12.50 -20.80
C VAL A 59 4.97 12.92 -21.90
N GLY A 60 5.73 11.99 -22.48
CA GLY A 60 6.59 12.26 -23.63
C GLY A 60 7.69 13.30 -23.37
N LEU A 61 7.98 13.59 -22.10
CA LEU A 61 9.05 14.49 -21.68
C LEU A 61 10.35 13.71 -21.56
N ASN A 62 11.48 14.36 -21.86
CA ASN A 62 12.80 13.77 -21.63
C ASN A 62 13.16 13.91 -20.15
N LEU A 63 12.50 13.13 -19.28
CA LEU A 63 12.65 13.22 -17.83
C LEU A 63 14.10 13.15 -17.38
N HIS A 64 14.95 12.37 -18.06
CA HIS A 64 16.38 12.30 -17.74
C HIS A 64 17.11 13.62 -18.01
N HIS A 65 16.87 14.24 -19.16
CA HIS A 65 17.50 15.51 -19.53
C HIS A 65 17.02 16.64 -18.63
N GLU A 66 15.70 16.72 -18.40
CA GLU A 66 15.11 17.80 -17.61
C GLU A 66 15.43 17.71 -16.12
N LEU A 67 15.64 16.48 -15.60
CA LEU A 67 15.97 16.26 -14.20
C LEU A 67 17.47 16.36 -13.92
N VAL A 68 18.32 15.93 -14.86
CA VAL A 68 19.78 15.90 -14.68
C VAL A 68 20.45 17.15 -15.24
N GLU A 69 20.10 17.59 -16.44
CA GLU A 69 20.74 18.74 -17.11
C GLU A 69 20.08 20.06 -16.73
N ASP A 70 18.75 20.16 -16.83
CA ASP A 70 18.03 21.40 -16.48
C ASP A 70 17.81 21.57 -14.97
N GLN A 71 18.12 20.53 -14.18
CA GLN A 71 17.92 20.48 -12.72
C GLN A 71 16.52 20.94 -12.29
N ASN A 72 15.50 20.60 -13.07
CA ASN A 72 14.15 21.09 -12.86
C ASN A 72 13.48 20.35 -11.69
N VAL A 73 13.46 21.00 -10.52
CA VAL A 73 12.82 20.50 -9.31
C VAL A 73 11.34 20.16 -9.52
N ALA A 74 10.66 20.85 -10.46
CA ALA A 74 9.26 20.58 -10.77
C ALA A 74 9.04 19.16 -11.29
N ILE A 75 9.98 18.64 -12.12
CA ILE A 75 9.92 17.25 -12.63
C ILE A 75 10.14 16.26 -11.48
N GLY A 76 11.04 16.58 -10.54
CA GLY A 76 11.27 15.74 -9.36
C GLY A 76 10.03 15.60 -8.48
N ILE A 77 9.32 16.70 -8.24
CA ILE A 77 8.06 16.70 -7.47
C ILE A 77 6.96 15.95 -8.24
N MET A 78 6.87 16.13 -9.56
CA MET A 78 5.95 15.38 -10.41
C MET A 78 6.19 13.87 -10.30
N LEU A 79 7.44 13.43 -10.42
CA LEU A 79 7.81 12.01 -10.32
C LEU A 79 7.41 11.43 -8.96
N ALA A 80 7.65 12.17 -7.88
CA ALA A 80 7.23 11.77 -6.54
C ALA A 80 5.71 11.57 -6.45
N GLY A 81 4.93 12.47 -7.05
CA GLY A 81 3.47 12.35 -7.12
C GLY A 81 3.01 11.10 -7.89
N VAL A 82 3.65 10.78 -9.00
CA VAL A 82 3.35 9.59 -9.81
C VAL A 82 3.62 8.31 -9.01
N PHE A 83 4.79 8.22 -8.35
CA PHE A 83 5.13 7.04 -7.54
C PHE A 83 4.19 6.87 -6.35
N ILE A 84 3.80 7.95 -5.67
CA ILE A 84 2.82 7.90 -4.58
C ILE A 84 1.46 7.42 -5.12
N GLY A 85 0.98 7.99 -6.23
CA GLY A 85 -0.28 7.61 -6.85
C GLY A 85 -0.32 6.13 -7.27
N CYS A 86 0.72 5.66 -7.97
CA CYS A 86 0.85 4.26 -8.36
C CYS A 86 0.90 3.33 -7.14
N SER A 87 1.64 3.71 -6.08
CA SER A 87 1.73 2.92 -4.86
C SER A 87 0.39 2.77 -4.15
N VAL A 88 -0.44 3.83 -4.11
CA VAL A 88 -1.78 3.78 -3.51
C VAL A 88 -2.71 2.87 -4.31
N VAL A 89 -2.69 2.95 -5.64
CA VAL A 89 -3.50 2.07 -6.51
C VAL A 89 -3.10 0.61 -6.32
N VAL A 90 -1.79 0.33 -6.33
CA VAL A 90 -1.28 -1.03 -6.09
C VAL A 90 -1.65 -1.51 -4.70
N ALA A 91 -1.50 -0.69 -3.66
CA ALA A 91 -1.89 -1.05 -2.30
C ALA A 91 -3.40 -1.34 -2.19
N ALA A 92 -4.25 -0.58 -2.87
CA ALA A 92 -5.69 -0.81 -2.89
C ALA A 92 -6.07 -2.13 -3.58
N VAL A 93 -5.46 -2.42 -4.73
CA VAL A 93 -5.65 -3.69 -5.46
C VAL A 93 -5.08 -4.87 -4.67
N MET A 94 -4.02 -4.65 -3.91
CA MET A 94 -3.42 -5.67 -3.09
C MET A 94 -4.15 -5.91 -1.76
N LEU A 95 -5.01 -4.99 -1.35
CA LEU A 95 -5.84 -5.15 -0.16
C LEU A 95 -7.20 -5.77 -0.49
N SER A 96 -7.68 -5.62 -1.73
CA SER A 96 -8.93 -6.21 -2.23
C SER A 96 -8.81 -7.69 -2.50
#